data_AF-A0A928XHC4-F1
#
_entry.id   AF-A0A928XHC4-F1
#
_cell.length_a   1.000
_cell.length_b   1.000
_cell.length_c   1.000
_cell.angle_alpha   90.00
_cell.angle_beta   90.00
_cell.angle_gamma   90.00
#
_symmetry.space_group_name_H-M   'P 1'
#
loop_
_entity.id
_entity.type
_entity.pdbx_description
1 polymer ?
#
loop_
_entity_poly.entity_id
_entity_poly.type
_entity_poly.pdbx_seq_one_letter_code
_entity_poly.pdbx_strand_id
1 'polypeptide(L)' 'MSVESIEQVIKLWETGQITPEQAIGKILLWLRELYRRLSKLENKRPGPNESR' A
#
# COMPACT_ATOMS: atom_id res chain seq x y z
N MET A 1 -0.81 -10.78 8.34
CA MET A 1 -1.48 -9.60 8.90
C MET A 1 -2.10 -8.83 7.74
N SER A 2 -3.40 -8.55 7.77
CA SER A 2 -4.03 -7.66 6.80
C SER A 2 -3.55 -6.23 7.08
N VAL A 3 -3.06 -5.52 6.06
CA VAL A 3 -2.84 -4.07 6.20
C VAL A 3 -4.22 -3.43 6.38
N GLU A 4 -4.40 -2.61 7.41
CA GLU A 4 -5.63 -1.82 7.57
C GLU A 4 -5.91 -1.03 6.28
N SER A 5 -7.18 -0.92 5.89
CA SER A 5 -7.53 -0.12 4.72
C SER A 5 -7.24 1.36 4.99
N ILE A 6 -6.97 2.12 3.94
CA ILE A 6 -6.66 3.54 4.06
C ILE A 6 -7.83 4.32 4.68
N GLU A 7 -9.07 3.92 4.38
CA GLU A 7 -10.28 4.50 4.95
C GLU A 7 -10.35 4.32 6.47
N GLN A 8 -9.90 3.17 6.96
CA GLN A 8 -9.85 2.92 8.40
C GLN A 8 -8.78 3.78 9.09
N VAL A 9 -7.61 3.96 8.47
CA VAL A 9 -6.55 4.85 9.00
C VAL A 9 -7.04 6.29 9.08
N ILE A 10 -7.74 6.77 8.03
CA ILE A 10 -8.31 8.12 7.99
C ILE A 10 -9.35 8.29 9.10
N LYS A 11 -10.28 7.34 9.25
CA LYS A 11 -11.30 7.37 10.30
C LYS A 11 -10.69 7.42 11.70
N LEU A 12 -9.66 6.61 11.95
CA LEU A 12 -8.96 6.59 13.24
C LEU A 12 -8.28 7.94 13.55
N TRP A 13 -7.73 8.60 12.53
CA TRP A 13 -7.12 9.91 12.67
C TRP A 13 -8.16 11.01 12.91
N GLU A 14 -9.25 11.04 12.14
CA GLU A 14 -10.34 12.02 12.28
C GLU A 14 -11.03 11.92 13.66
N THR A 15 -11.12 10.71 14.21
CA THR A 15 -11.69 10.47 15.54
C THR A 15 -10.69 10.67 16.69
N GLY A 16 -9.45 11.08 16.38
CA GLY A 16 -8.41 11.32 17.39
C GLY A 16 -7.89 10.06 18.09
N GLN A 17 -8.17 8.86 17.56
CA GLN A 17 -7.73 7.59 18.14
C GLN A 17 -6.25 7.29 17.87
N ILE A 18 -5.67 7.94 16.86
CA ILE A 18 -4.25 7.86 16.53
C ILE A 18 -3.68 9.26 16.32
N THR A 19 -2.39 9.43 16.61
CA THR A 19 -1.70 10.70 16.35
C THR A 19 -1.43 10.88 14.86
N PRO A 20 -1.18 12.12 14.38
CA PRO A 20 -0.76 12.36 13.00
C PRO A 20 0.45 11.52 12.58
N GLU A 21 1.45 11.34 13.46
CA GLU A 21 2.64 10.53 13.18
C GLU A 21 2.30 9.05 13.00
N GLN A 22 1.38 8.52 13.81
CA GLN A 22 0.89 7.16 13.68
C GLN A 22 0.10 6.96 12.38
N ALA A 23 -0.73 7.94 12.00
CA ALA A 23 -1.45 7.93 10.73
C ALA A 23 -0.48 7.92 9.54
N ILE A 24 0.51 8.83 9.53
CA ILE A 24 1.56 8.89 8.51
C ILE A 24 2.30 7.55 8.40
N GLY A 25 2.72 6.97 9.52
CA GLY A 25 3.40 5.67 9.54
C GLY A 25 2.57 4.55 8.92
N LYS A 26 1.27 4.47 9.25
CA LYS A 26 0.33 3.50 8.67
C LYS A 26 0.15 3.71 7.16
N ILE A 27 0.04 4.95 6.70
CA ILE A 27 -0.07 5.29 5.27
C ILE A 27 1.19 4.87 4.50
N LEU A 28 2.38 5.14 5.04
CA LEU A 28 3.65 4.75 4.42
C LEU A 28 3.78 3.23 4.27
N LEU A 29 3.35 2.47 5.29
CA LEU A 29 3.32 1.01 5.23
C LEU A 29 2.36 0.50 4.15
N TRP A 30 1.19 1.12 4.02
CA TRP A 30 0.22 0.79 2.98
C TRP A 30 0.77 1.05 1.57
N LEU A 31 1.37 2.22 1.35
CA LEU A 31 2.03 2.57 0.08
C LEU A 31 3.15 1.59 -0.27
N ARG A 32 3.97 1.19 0.71
CA ARG A 32 5.04 0.20 0.51
C ARG A 32 4.50 -1.14 0.05
N GLU A 33 3.38 -1.61 0.61
CA GLU A 33 2.78 -2.88 0.20
C GLU A 33 2.17 -2.77 -1.20
N LEU A 34 1.52 -1.65 -1.54
CA LEU A 34 1.04 -1.40 -2.90
C LEU A 34 2.18 -1.40 -3.91
N TYR A 35 3.28 -0.72 -3.61
CA TYR A 35 4.47 -0.71 -4.44
C TYR A 35 4.99 -2.15 -4.65
N ARG A 36 5.11 -2.94 -3.56
CA ARG A 36 5.53 -4.35 -3.65
C ARG A 36 4.61 -5.18 -4.54
N ARG A 37 3.30 -4.95 -4.51
CA ARG A 37 2.33 -5.64 -5.36
C ARG A 37 2.45 -5.21 -6.82
N LEU A 38 2.61 -3.91 -7.06
CA LEU A 38 2.80 -3.36 -8.40
C LEU A 38 4.07 -3.92 -9.05
N SER A 39 5.20 -3.89 -8.35
CA SER A 39 6.47 -4.43 -8.86
C SER A 39 6.37 -5.93 -9.19
N LYS A 40 5.59 -6.70 -8.43
CA LYS A 40 5.34 -8.11 -8.76
C LYS A 40 4.51 -8.29 -10.02
N LEU A 41 3.57 -7.38 -10.31
CA LEU A 41 2.77 -7.42 -11.53
C LEU A 41 3.59 -6.98 -12.74
N GLU A 42 4.42 -5.96 -12.59
CA GLU A 42 5.34 -5.50 -13.63
C GLU A 42 6.34 -6.60 -14.00
N ASN A 43 6.95 -7.26 -13.01
CA ASN A 43 7.88 -8.37 -13.24
C ASN A 43 7.22 -9.65 -13.79
N LYS A 44 5.89 -9.75 -13.74
CA LYS A 44 5.12 -10.88 -14.29
C LYS A 44 4.61 -10.62 -15.71
N ARG A 45 4.78 -9.42 -16.27
CA ARG A 45 4.52 -9.21 -17.69
C ARG A 45 5.71 -9.79 -18.46
N PRO A 46 5.56 -10.89 -19.23
CA PRO A 46 6.56 -11.21 -20.23
C PRO A 46 6.67 -9.99 -21.14
N GLY A 47 7.91 -9.55 -21.39
CA GLY A 47 8.14 -8.52 -22.40
C GLY A 47 7.57 -8.99 -23.74
N PRO A 48 7.21 -8.08 -24.66
CA PRO A 48 6.61 -8.42 -25.97
C PRO A 48 7.57 -9.16 -26.93
N ASN A 49 8.60 -9.84 -26.44
CA ASN A 49 9.70 -10.37 -27.25
C ASN A 49 10.02 -11.86 -27.02
N GLU A 50 9.09 -12.65 -26.46
CA GLU A 50 9.20 -14.12 -26.40
C GLU A 50 8.22 -14.81 -27.35
N SER A 51 8.07 -14.28 -28.56
CA SER A 51 7.32 -14.94 -29.63
C SER A 51 8.00 -14.67 -30.97
N ARG A 52 9.27 -15.05 -31.11
CA ARG A 52 9.93 -15.30 -32.40
C ARG A 52 10.98 -16.39 -32.26
#